data_AF-A0A0D0A535-F1
#
_entry.id   AF-A0A0D0A535-F1
#
_cell.length_a   1.000
_cell.length_b   1.000
_cell.length_c   1.000
_cell.angle_alpha   90.00
_cell.angle_beta   90.00
_cell.angle_gamma   90.00
#
_symmetry.space_group_name_H-M   'P 1'
#
loop_
_entity.id
_entity.type
_entity.pdbx_description
1 polymer ?
#
loop_
_entity_poly.entity_id
_entity_poly.type
_entity_poly.pdbx_seq_one_letter_code
_entity_poly.pdbx_strand_id
1 'polypeptide(L)'
;MDLSDSDQSLASHISGDPTGGEPGSQSQPKGRKEPAHWRLEEEVSFLRYLYDNRTSTDGLTFPKKTYMGAAVHIAQEFKNQKGGLKTDGVCKSKFSSLKSAYFA
;
A
#
# COMPACT_ATOMS: atom_id res chain seq x y z
N MET A 1 17.72 -14.67 -55.46
CA MET A 1 16.51 -14.99 -56.24
C MET A 1 15.63 -15.75 -55.24
N ASP A 2 14.65 -15.15 -54.58
CA ASP A 2 13.56 -14.32 -55.10
C ASP A 2 13.03 -13.40 -54.00
N LEU A 3 12.67 -12.16 -54.34
CA LEU A 3 11.74 -11.34 -53.56
C LEU A 3 10.33 -11.83 -53.89
N SER A 4 9.43 -11.98 -52.91
CA SER A 4 8.00 -11.85 -53.21
C SER A 4 7.25 -11.20 -52.04
N ASP A 5 7.00 -9.91 -52.24
CA ASP A 5 5.85 -9.18 -51.71
C ASP A 5 4.58 -9.72 -52.40
N SER A 6 3.48 -9.89 -51.67
CA SER A 6 2.12 -9.97 -52.23
C SER A 6 1.06 -9.80 -51.13
N ASP A 7 0.67 -8.54 -50.93
CA ASP A 7 -0.69 -8.01 -51.10
C ASP A 7 -1.91 -8.92 -50.77
N GLN A 8 -2.75 -8.50 -49.80
CA GLN A 8 -4.14 -8.07 -50.07
C GLN A 8 -4.95 -7.71 -48.79
N SER A 9 -5.13 -6.41 -48.61
CA SER A 9 -6.41 -5.68 -48.52
C SER A 9 -7.64 -6.22 -47.72
N LEU A 10 -8.04 -5.41 -46.74
CA LEU A 10 -9.39 -4.90 -46.39
C LEU A 10 -10.65 -5.77 -46.60
N ALA A 11 -11.36 -6.05 -45.49
CA ALA A 11 -12.81 -5.81 -45.31
C ALA A 11 -13.20 -6.18 -43.85
N SER A 12 -13.50 -5.24 -42.96
CA SER A 12 -14.81 -4.59 -42.79
C SER A 12 -15.90 -5.53 -42.24
N HIS A 13 -16.14 -5.46 -40.94
CA HIS A 13 -17.49 -5.63 -40.36
C HIS A 13 -17.61 -4.78 -39.08
N ILE A 14 -17.87 -3.49 -39.28
CA ILE A 14 -18.57 -2.67 -38.30
C ILE A 14 -20.06 -2.89 -38.58
N SER A 15 -20.74 -3.53 -37.64
CA SER A 15 -22.20 -3.60 -37.49
C SER A 15 -22.36 -3.96 -36.01
N GLY A 16 -22.67 -3.06 -35.08
CA GLY A 16 -23.72 -2.05 -35.09
C GLY A 16 -24.74 -2.49 -34.04
N ASP A 17 -24.62 -2.00 -32.81
CA ASP A 17 -25.76 -1.85 -31.90
C ASP A 17 -25.53 -0.62 -31.01
N PRO A 18 -26.44 0.38 -31.02
CA PRO A 18 -26.36 1.56 -30.18
C PRO A 18 -27.49 1.53 -29.14
N THR A 19 -27.35 0.87 -27.99
CA THR A 19 -28.20 1.17 -26.83
C THR A 19 -27.54 0.74 -25.53
N GLY A 20 -27.39 1.68 -24.59
CA GLY A 20 -27.07 1.37 -23.20
C GLY A 20 -25.86 2.14 -22.69
N GLY A 21 -26.04 3.43 -22.42
CA GLY A 21 -25.11 4.13 -21.56
C GLY A 21 -25.16 3.52 -20.16
N GLU A 22 -24.03 2.99 -19.71
CA GLU A 22 -23.64 3.01 -18.30
C GLU A 22 -22.13 3.34 -18.30
N PRO A 23 -21.71 4.37 -17.55
CA PRO A 23 -20.37 4.90 -17.62
C PRO A 23 -19.39 3.84 -17.11
N GLY A 24 -18.28 3.70 -17.83
CA GLY A 24 -17.14 2.93 -17.39
C GLY A 24 -16.87 3.25 -15.92
N SER A 25 -16.66 2.21 -15.12
CA SER A 25 -16.03 2.34 -13.81
C SER A 25 -14.61 2.87 -14.02
N GLN A 26 -14.51 4.16 -14.33
CA GLN A 26 -13.32 4.96 -14.10
C GLN A 26 -13.05 4.79 -12.63
N SER A 27 -12.10 3.91 -12.35
CA SER A 27 -11.41 3.85 -11.08
C SER A 27 -10.93 5.26 -10.82
N GLN A 28 -11.67 6.01 -10.00
CA GLN A 28 -11.26 7.35 -9.61
C GLN A 28 -9.80 7.24 -9.16
N PRO A 29 -8.90 8.11 -9.63
CA PRO A 29 -7.55 8.13 -9.09
C PRO A 29 -7.71 8.37 -7.60
N LYS A 30 -7.47 7.33 -6.78
CA LYS A 30 -7.55 7.42 -5.33
C LYS A 30 -6.65 8.60 -4.95
N GLY A 31 -7.27 9.71 -4.55
CA GLY A 31 -6.54 10.87 -4.07
C GLY A 31 -5.50 10.39 -3.08
N ARG A 32 -4.26 10.87 -3.22
CA ARG A 32 -3.16 10.44 -2.34
C ARG A 32 -3.59 10.74 -0.91
N LYS A 33 -3.81 9.69 -0.12
CA LYS A 33 -4.09 9.84 1.30
C LYS A 33 -2.90 10.58 1.93
N GLU A 34 -3.19 11.52 2.81
CA GLU A 34 -2.16 12.23 3.55
C GLU A 34 -1.21 11.22 4.22
N PRO A 35 0.12 11.37 4.09
CA PRO A 35 1.06 10.45 4.71
C PRO A 35 1.00 10.57 6.23
N ALA A 36 1.19 9.46 6.94
CA ALA A 36 1.29 9.49 8.39
C ALA A 36 2.61 10.17 8.81
N HIS A 37 2.51 11.18 9.68
CA HIS A 37 3.68 11.77 10.30
C HIS A 37 4.00 11.01 11.60
N TRP A 38 5.28 10.66 11.75
CA TRP A 38 5.80 9.95 12.91
C TRP A 38 6.68 10.89 13.71
N ARG A 39 6.36 11.06 14.99
CA ARG A 39 7.24 11.70 15.97
C ARG A 39 8.13 10.66 16.62
N LEU A 40 9.24 11.11 17.20
CA LEU A 40 10.19 10.23 17.86
C LEU A 40 9.51 9.41 18.98
N GLU A 41 8.64 10.03 19.76
CA GLU A 41 7.92 9.36 20.86
C GLU A 41 6.99 8.26 20.34
N GLU A 42 6.32 8.51 19.21
CA GLU A 42 5.45 7.53 18.56
C GLU A 42 6.25 6.35 18.00
N GLU A 43 7.43 6.61 17.43
CA GLU A 43 8.33 5.57 16.92
C GLU A 43 8.88 4.69 18.05
N VAL A 44 9.28 5.31 19.17
CA VAL A 44 9.78 4.59 20.34
C VAL A 44 8.68 3.71 20.94
N SER A 45 7.48 4.24 21.15
CA SER A 45 6.34 3.44 21.64
C SER A 45 6.01 2.31 20.65
N PHE A 46 6.00 2.59 19.35
CA PHE A 46 5.75 1.59 18.32
C PHE A 46 6.76 0.44 18.36
N LEU A 47 8.06 0.75 18.39
CA LEU A 47 9.11 -0.27 18.47
C LEU A 47 9.05 -1.06 19.79
N ARG A 48 8.75 -0.40 20.90
CA ARG A 48 8.55 -1.07 22.19
C ARG A 48 7.39 -2.06 22.14
N TYR A 49 6.24 -1.64 21.59
CA TYR A 49 5.10 -2.54 21.41
C TYR A 49 5.47 -3.78 20.58
N LEU A 50 6.20 -3.60 19.47
CA LEU A 50 6.65 -4.72 18.64
C LEU A 50 7.59 -5.66 19.40
N TYR A 51 8.53 -5.10 20.17
CA TYR A 51 9.47 -5.85 20.99
C TYR A 51 8.75 -6.69 22.04
N ASP A 52 7.81 -6.09 22.76
CA ASP A 52 7.05 -6.74 23.84
C ASP A 52 6.10 -7.82 23.31
N ASN A 53 5.62 -7.68 22.06
CA ASN A 53 4.69 -8.61 21.42
C ASN A 53 5.35 -9.51 20.36
N ARG A 54 6.68 -9.67 20.40
CA ARG A 54 7.38 -10.58 19.50
C ARG A 54 7.00 -12.02 19.82
N THR A 55 6.49 -12.74 18.82
CA THR A 55 6.20 -14.18 18.95
C THR A 55 7.27 -15.04 18.30
N SER A 56 8.14 -14.43 17.48
CA SER A 56 9.19 -15.11 16.74
C SER A 56 10.55 -14.83 17.36
N THR A 57 11.43 -15.81 17.30
CA THR A 57 12.80 -15.74 17.84
C THR A 57 13.72 -14.84 17.01
N ASP A 58 13.37 -14.55 15.76
CA ASP A 58 14.16 -13.69 14.87
C ASP A 58 13.96 -12.20 15.18
N GLY A 59 12.78 -11.77 15.62
CA GLY A 59 12.45 -10.34 15.84
C GLY A 59 12.50 -9.49 14.57
N LEU A 60 12.63 -10.13 13.40
CA LEU A 60 12.83 -9.48 12.11
C LEU A 60 11.54 -9.40 11.30
N THR A 61 10.54 -10.20 11.66
CA THR A 61 9.22 -10.26 11.01
C THR A 61 8.13 -10.35 12.06
N PHE A 62 7.01 -9.66 11.82
CA PHE A 62 5.85 -9.66 12.71
C PHE A 62 4.60 -10.04 11.94
N PRO A 63 3.68 -10.84 12.53
CA PRO A 63 2.41 -11.16 11.90
C PRO A 63 1.52 -9.91 11.84
N LYS A 64 0.57 -9.87 10.90
CA LYS A 64 -0.37 -8.76 10.71
C LYS A 64 -1.06 -8.34 12.02
N LYS A 65 -1.45 -9.32 12.86
CA LYS A 65 -2.09 -9.07 14.16
C LYS A 65 -1.26 -8.17 15.08
N THR A 66 0.07 -8.28 15.04
CA THR A 66 0.97 -7.47 15.86
C THR A 66 0.98 -6.02 15.36
N TYR A 67 1.05 -5.79 14.04
CA TYR A 67 0.94 -4.44 13.49
C TYR A 67 -0.43 -3.80 13.72
N MET A 68 -1.50 -4.60 13.66
CA MET A 68 -2.85 -4.13 13.97
C MET A 68 -2.97 -3.73 15.44
N GLY A 69 -2.44 -4.54 16.36
CA GLY A 69 -2.37 -4.20 17.78
C GLY A 69 -1.54 -2.94 18.04
N ALA A 70 -0.41 -2.80 17.35
CA ALA A 70 0.44 -1.60 17.45
C ALA A 70 -0.28 -0.34 16.96
N ALA A 71 -1.02 -0.42 15.86
CA ALA A 71 -1.82 0.69 15.35
C ALA A 71 -2.87 1.16 16.38
N VAL A 72 -3.56 0.20 17.02
CA VAL A 72 -4.52 0.51 18.09
C VAL A 72 -3.81 1.11 19.30
N HIS A 73 -2.67 0.56 19.71
CA HIS A 73 -1.88 1.07 20.84
C HIS A 73 -1.47 2.53 20.62
N ILE A 74 -0.91 2.85 19.45
CA ILE A 74 -0.51 4.22 19.10
C ILE A 74 -1.72 5.17 19.04
N ALA A 75 -2.86 4.73 18.49
CA ALA A 75 -4.11 5.50 18.52
C ALA A 75 -4.66 5.75 19.94
N GLN A 76 -4.37 4.85 20.87
CA GLN A 76 -4.76 5.00 22.27
C GLN A 76 -3.83 5.94 23.02
N GLU A 77 -2.52 5.77 22.85
CA GLU A 77 -1.50 6.53 23.58
C GLU A 77 -1.33 7.97 23.06
N PHE A 78 -1.36 8.15 21.74
CA PHE A 78 -1.16 9.46 21.11
C PHE A 78 -2.47 9.95 20.49
N LYS A 79 -3.15 10.88 21.18
CA LYS A 79 -4.42 11.47 20.70
C LYS A 79 -4.25 12.57 19.65
N ASN A 80 -3.09 13.22 19.63
CA ASN A 80 -2.79 14.37 18.75
C ASN A 80 -1.81 14.00 17.62
N GLN A 81 -2.10 12.89 16.94
CA GLN A 81 -1.30 12.45 15.79
C GLN A 81 -1.46 13.40 14.62
N LYS A 82 -0.39 13.54 13.82
CA LYS A 82 -0.38 14.38 12.63
C LYS A 82 -0.38 13.50 11.37
N GLY A 83 -0.94 14.04 10.29
CA GLY A 83 -0.97 13.34 9.01
C GLY A 83 -2.01 12.22 8.96
N GLY A 84 -1.78 11.29 8.03
CA GLY A 84 -2.61 10.12 7.83
C GLY A 84 -2.64 9.15 9.02
N LEU A 85 -3.68 8.32 9.04
CA LEU A 85 -3.87 7.28 10.05
C LEU A 85 -2.76 6.22 9.98
N LYS A 86 -2.18 5.88 11.14
CA LYS A 86 -1.17 4.83 11.30
C LYS A 86 -1.83 3.45 11.33
N THR A 87 -2.38 2.99 10.20
CA THR A 87 -2.96 1.64 10.06
C THR A 87 -1.88 0.56 10.16
N ASP A 88 -2.29 -0.72 10.26
CA ASP A 88 -1.39 -1.87 10.26
C ASP A 88 -0.41 -1.87 9.07
N GLY A 89 -0.90 -1.48 7.88
CA GLY A 89 -0.05 -1.33 6.69
C GLY A 89 0.99 -0.22 6.83
N VAL A 90 0.62 0.91 7.43
CA VAL A 90 1.56 2.03 7.69
C VAL A 90 2.58 1.63 8.75
N CYS A 91 2.17 0.95 9.82
CA CYS A 91 3.06 0.40 10.83
C CYS A 91 4.07 -0.59 10.23
N LYS A 92 3.62 -1.50 9.36
CA LYS A 92 4.50 -2.44 8.66
C LYS A 92 5.53 -1.71 7.80
N SER A 93 5.10 -0.75 6.99
CA SER A 93 6.01 0.05 6.15
C SER A 93 7.01 0.84 7.00
N LYS A 94 6.55 1.44 8.11
CA LYS A 94 7.41 2.17 9.03
C LYS A 94 8.48 1.27 9.64
N PHE A 95 8.11 0.08 10.11
CA PHE A 95 9.08 -0.88 10.65
C PHE A 95 10.12 -1.29 9.60
N SER A 96 9.70 -1.56 8.37
CA SER A 96 10.63 -1.85 7.27
C SER A 96 11.63 -0.71 7.02
N SER A 97 11.16 0.54 7.01
CA SER A 97 12.04 1.72 6.85
C SER A 97 13.01 1.90 8.02
N LEU A 98 12.54 1.71 9.26
CA LEU A 98 13.39 1.79 10.45
C LEU A 98 14.46 0.69 10.44
N LYS A 99 14.05 -0.52 10.08
CA LYS A 99 14.96 -1.66 9.93
C LYS A 99 16.04 -1.38 8.88
N SER A 100 15.66 -0.91 7.69
CA SER A 100 16.64 -0.58 6.65
C SER A 100 17.61 0.51 7.06
N ALA A 101 17.16 1.51 7.82
CA ALA A 101 18.03 2.58 8.31
C ALA A 101 19.06 2.09 9.35
N TYR A 102 18.76 1.03 10.10
CA TYR A 102 19.67 0.46 11.09
C TYR A 102 20.71 -0.48 10.48
N PHE A 103 20.37 -1.18 9.40
CA PHE A 103 21.25 -2.07 8.66
C PHE A 103 21.93 -1.42 7.45
N ALA A 104 21.84 -0.09 7.32
CA ALA A 104 22.46 0.70 6.25
C ALA A 104 23.95 0.98 6.50
#